data_AF-A0A970BQD2-F1
#
_entry.id   AF-A0A970BQD2-F1
#
_cell.length_a   1.000
_cell.length_b   1.000
_cell.length_c   1.000
_cell.angle_alpha   90.00
_cell.angle_beta   90.00
_cell.angle_gamma   90.00
#
_symmetry.space_group_name_H-M   'P 1'
#
loop_
_entity.id
_entity.type
_entity.pdbx_description
1 polymer ?
#
loop_
_entity_poly.entity_id
_entity_poly.type
_entity_poly.pdbx_seq_one_letter_code
_entity_poly.pdbx_strand_id
1 'polypeptide(L)'
;MKKRTFMLLLLAILAAAGLGMLVVEHQGYVLITWKNIRFEATLWVFLACLAILLAALYLLRLLAGGLLRSLGWVNPWSARNRKKRLDNAVHQGMLEFSRGNWQPALRQLSHAAKASEQPLPYLLAAARAAEKLQQPDTADQLLGEARARLPDNDLAVSLCQAELHVQRGQKQEAQDVLQDACKHHADNPELLLRLHQLLLDNQDWGGLIGLLPDLRKGRVVPEADLSALEQRAWQGRLQSATRLDDLQKIWNTMPASLHRHARTVLAYCSQLITLGHAGEAEGLLRQQLAQEVDVQLLQAYAQIPHADPAAALERGEGWLRQKADDALALFAVGRLAIQARQWGKARDYYQASLERMPTPQVYAELARLLNQMGDYKTGGELLATGIRLLEQQNGQDRA
;
A
#
# COMPACT_ATOMS: atom_id res chain seq x y z
N MET A 1 -72.27 3.01 13.82
CA MET A 1 -72.26 4.12 12.83
C MET A 1 -73.67 4.70 12.60
N LYS A 2 -74.37 5.14 13.66
CA LYS A 2 -75.85 5.30 13.64
C LYS A 2 -76.43 6.56 14.33
N LYS A 3 -75.66 7.63 14.53
CA LYS A 3 -76.20 8.94 15.00
C LYS A 3 -75.66 10.13 14.22
N ARG A 4 -74.35 10.13 13.92
CA ARG A 4 -73.70 11.20 13.13
C ARG A 4 -74.18 11.25 11.68
N THR A 5 -74.38 10.10 11.03
CA THR A 5 -74.91 10.02 9.67
C THR A 5 -76.37 10.45 9.60
N PHE A 6 -77.20 10.07 10.57
CA PHE A 6 -78.61 10.50 10.64
C PHE A 6 -78.74 12.01 10.92
N MET A 7 -77.91 12.55 11.81
CA MET A 7 -77.88 13.99 12.12
C MET A 7 -77.40 14.82 10.93
N LEU A 8 -76.40 14.34 10.17
CA LEU A 8 -75.96 14.97 8.92
C LEU A 8 -77.04 14.93 7.83
N LEU A 9 -77.80 13.83 7.75
CA LEU A 9 -78.88 13.68 6.78
C LEU A 9 -80.07 14.58 7.13
N LEU A 10 -80.43 14.66 8.42
CA LEU A 10 -81.44 15.61 8.92
C LEU A 10 -81.02 17.06 8.66
N LEU A 11 -79.77 17.41 8.95
CA LEU A 11 -79.23 18.75 8.69
C LEU A 11 -79.21 19.07 7.19
N ALA A 12 -78.87 18.10 6.33
CA ALA A 12 -78.89 18.26 4.88
C ALA A 12 -80.32 18.47 4.35
N ILE A 13 -81.31 17.76 4.89
CA ILE A 13 -82.72 17.94 4.53
C ILE A 13 -83.22 19.32 4.98
N LEU A 14 -82.86 19.77 6.19
CA LEU A 14 -83.21 21.09 6.71
C LEU A 14 -82.55 22.22 5.91
N ALA A 15 -81.29 22.04 5.53
CA ALA A 15 -80.58 22.96 4.65
C ALA A 15 -81.17 22.99 3.24
N ALA A 16 -81.55 21.84 2.68
CA ALA A 16 -82.21 21.74 1.37
C ALA A 16 -83.62 22.37 1.39
N ALA A 17 -84.38 22.20 2.47
CA ALA A 17 -85.69 22.82 2.65
C ALA A 17 -85.58 24.35 2.82
N GLY A 18 -84.59 24.83 3.60
CA GLY A 18 -84.32 26.25 3.77
C GLY A 18 -83.83 26.93 2.48
N LEU A 19 -82.95 26.26 1.72
CA LEU A 19 -82.56 26.69 0.38
C LEU A 19 -83.76 26.71 -0.58
N GLY A 20 -84.65 25.72 -0.48
CA GLY A 20 -85.89 25.66 -1.27
C GLY A 20 -86.85 26.81 -1.00
N MET A 21 -86.95 27.33 0.23
CA MET A 21 -87.75 28.52 0.53
C MET A 21 -87.14 29.81 -0.01
N LEU A 22 -85.81 29.98 0.10
CA LEU A 22 -85.09 31.13 -0.48
C LEU A 22 -85.18 31.19 -2.01
N VAL A 23 -85.35 30.04 -2.66
CA VAL A 23 -85.56 29.93 -4.12
C VAL A 23 -86.90 30.55 -4.55
N VAL A 24 -87.92 30.53 -3.69
CA VAL A 24 -89.28 30.97 -4.03
C VAL A 24 -89.45 32.49 -3.88
N GLU A 25 -88.71 33.12 -2.96
CA GLU A 25 -88.86 34.55 -2.64
C GLU A 25 -88.17 35.51 -3.63
N HIS A 26 -87.12 35.05 -4.33
CA HIS A 26 -86.40 35.84 -5.33
C HIS A 26 -86.20 35.08 -6.64
N GLN A 27 -87.11 35.29 -7.59
CA GLN A 27 -87.03 34.77 -8.96
C GLN A 27 -86.02 35.58 -9.80
N GLY A 28 -84.74 35.56 -9.42
CA GLY A 28 -83.69 36.04 -10.31
C GLY A 28 -83.66 35.20 -11.59
N TYR A 29 -83.57 35.85 -12.74
CA TYR A 29 -83.38 35.18 -14.04
C TYR A 29 -82.01 35.52 -14.61
N VAL A 30 -81.42 34.55 -15.32
CA VAL A 30 -80.17 34.73 -16.06
C VAL A 30 -80.53 34.71 -17.53
N LEU A 31 -80.29 35.84 -18.21
CA LEU A 31 -80.52 36.01 -19.63
C LEU A 31 -79.17 36.02 -20.34
N ILE A 32 -78.89 34.99 -21.12
CA ILE A 32 -77.69 34.93 -21.95
C ILE A 32 -78.12 35.17 -23.40
N THR A 33 -77.73 36.33 -23.94
CA THR A 33 -77.99 36.67 -25.34
C THR A 33 -76.71 36.53 -26.14
N TRP A 34 -76.73 35.67 -27.15
CA TRP A 34 -75.65 35.58 -28.13
C TRP A 34 -76.21 35.60 -29.54
N LYS A 35 -75.93 36.70 -30.27
CA LYS A 35 -76.49 36.99 -31.60
C LYS A 35 -78.04 36.90 -31.59
N ASN A 36 -78.62 35.89 -32.22
CA ASN A 36 -80.08 35.68 -32.30
C ASN A 36 -80.61 34.65 -31.29
N ILE A 37 -79.76 34.05 -30.44
CA ILE A 37 -80.18 33.05 -29.47
C ILE A 37 -80.33 33.72 -28.11
N ARG A 38 -81.54 33.62 -27.53
CA ARG A 38 -81.85 34.07 -26.17
C ARG A 38 -82.11 32.84 -25.30
N PHE A 39 -81.23 32.59 -24.35
CA PHE A 39 -81.45 31.57 -23.33
C PHE A 39 -81.94 32.23 -22.05
N GLU A 40 -83.17 31.89 -21.67
CA GLU A 40 -83.81 32.33 -20.43
C GLU A 40 -83.82 31.16 -19.46
N ALA A 41 -83.03 31.26 -18.40
CA ALA A 41 -83.02 30.28 -17.32
C ALA A 41 -83.25 30.99 -15.98
N THR A 42 -83.90 30.30 -15.04
CA THR A 42 -83.93 30.77 -13.66
C THR A 42 -82.51 30.68 -13.08
N LEU A 43 -82.15 31.64 -12.23
CA LEU A 43 -80.83 31.70 -11.57
C LEU A 43 -80.44 30.35 -10.94
N TRP A 44 -81.42 29.68 -10.35
CA TRP A 44 -81.25 28.40 -9.68
C TRP A 44 -80.98 27.23 -10.64
N VAL A 45 -81.64 27.19 -11.80
CA VAL A 45 -81.35 26.19 -12.83
C VAL A 45 -79.94 26.40 -13.39
N PHE A 46 -79.53 27.66 -13.60
CA PHE A 46 -78.17 27.97 -14.03
C PHE A 46 -77.12 27.53 -13.01
N LEU A 47 -77.32 27.83 -11.72
CA LEU A 47 -76.42 27.40 -10.64
C LEU A 47 -76.35 25.87 -10.49
N ALA A 48 -77.49 25.17 -10.63
CA ALA A 48 -77.51 23.71 -10.60
C ALA A 48 -76.72 23.10 -11.77
N CYS A 49 -76.92 23.59 -13.00
CA CYS A 49 -76.14 23.16 -14.15
C CYS A 49 -74.64 23.45 -13.97
N LEU A 50 -74.27 24.61 -13.42
CA LEU A 50 -72.87 24.96 -13.14
C LEU A 50 -72.26 24.01 -12.11
N ALA A 51 -73.00 23.68 -11.04
CA ALA A 51 -72.55 22.74 -10.02
C ALA A 51 -72.34 21.33 -10.61
N ILE A 52 -73.26 20.86 -11.46
CA ILE A 52 -73.13 19.57 -12.16
C ILE A 52 -71.91 19.57 -13.09
N LEU A 53 -71.67 20.65 -13.84
CA LEU A 53 -70.51 20.80 -14.70
C LEU A 53 -69.20 20.74 -13.90
N LEU A 54 -69.13 21.46 -12.78
CA LEU A 54 -67.96 21.46 -11.90
C LEU A 54 -67.72 20.07 -11.28
N ALA A 55 -68.79 19.38 -10.84
CA ALA A 55 -68.70 18.02 -10.33
C ALA A 55 -68.21 17.03 -11.41
N ALA A 56 -68.72 17.15 -12.64
CA ALA A 56 -68.28 16.34 -13.77
C ALA A 56 -66.81 16.59 -14.11
N LEU A 57 -66.37 17.85 -14.15
CA LEU A 57 -64.96 18.21 -14.35
C LEU A 57 -64.05 17.67 -13.23
N TYR A 58 -64.51 17.74 -11.98
CA TYR A 58 -63.79 17.18 -10.84
C TYR A 58 -63.66 15.65 -10.94
N LEU A 59 -64.75 14.96 -11.29
CA LEU A 59 -64.77 13.51 -11.51
C LEU A 59 -63.84 13.11 -12.67
N LEU A 60 -63.90 13.85 -13.78
CA LEU A 60 -63.04 13.65 -14.95
C LEU A 60 -61.56 13.83 -14.58
N ARG A 61 -61.22 14.83 -13.76
CA ARG A 61 -59.86 15.05 -13.26
C ARG A 61 -59.38 13.92 -12.34
N LEU A 62 -60.26 13.39 -11.48
CA LEU A 62 -59.98 12.24 -10.62
C LEU A 62 -59.72 10.98 -11.44
N LEU A 63 -60.57 10.70 -12.43
CA LEU A 63 -60.44 9.57 -13.34
C LEU A 63 -59.18 9.69 -14.22
N ALA A 64 -58.92 10.86 -14.80
CA ALA A 64 -57.70 11.13 -15.56
C ALA A 64 -56.44 10.98 -14.68
N GLY A 65 -56.47 11.47 -13.44
CA GLY A 65 -55.38 11.29 -12.49
C GLY A 65 -55.16 9.83 -12.07
N GLY A 66 -56.22 9.02 -11.98
CA GLY A 66 -56.15 7.58 -11.71
C GLY A 66 -55.59 6.78 -12.88
N LEU A 67 -56.09 7.03 -14.10
CA LEU A 67 -55.61 6.37 -15.32
C LEU A 67 -54.16 6.73 -15.65
N LEU A 68 -53.77 8.01 -15.54
CA LEU A 68 -52.38 8.42 -15.82
C LEU A 68 -51.38 7.86 -14.79
N ARG A 69 -51.80 7.67 -13.52
CA ARG A 69 -50.99 6.97 -12.50
C ARG A 69 -50.86 5.48 -12.80
N SER A 70 -51.90 4.85 -13.36
CA SER A 70 -51.86 3.45 -13.80
C SER A 70 -51.00 3.24 -15.04
N LEU A 71 -50.92 4.21 -15.96
CA LEU A 71 -50.14 4.09 -17.19
C LEU A 71 -48.65 4.48 -17.05
N GLY A 72 -48.19 4.97 -15.90
CA GLY A 72 -46.75 5.09 -15.60
C GLY A 72 -45.97 6.18 -16.35
N TRP A 73 -46.63 7.05 -17.10
CA TRP A 73 -45.96 7.97 -18.03
C TRP A 73 -45.45 9.28 -17.43
N VAL A 74 -45.89 9.68 -16.23
CA VAL A 74 -45.38 10.90 -15.58
C VAL A 74 -45.17 10.65 -14.10
N ASN A 75 -44.03 10.05 -13.76
CA ASN A 75 -43.68 9.77 -12.36
C ASN A 75 -42.41 10.53 -11.94
N PRO A 76 -42.50 11.78 -11.44
CA PRO A 76 -41.38 12.44 -10.75
C PRO A 76 -40.93 11.68 -9.49
N TRP A 77 -41.74 10.74 -8.99
CA TRP A 77 -41.36 9.79 -7.94
C TRP A 77 -40.46 8.64 -8.46
N SER A 78 -40.35 8.45 -9.78
CA SER A 78 -39.48 7.43 -10.37
C SER A 78 -38.00 7.76 -10.24
N ALA A 79 -37.60 9.04 -10.32
CA ALA A 79 -36.21 9.43 -10.13
C ALA A 79 -35.75 9.18 -8.68
N ARG A 80 -36.59 9.54 -7.69
CA ARG A 80 -36.32 9.23 -6.28
C ARG A 80 -36.30 7.73 -6.01
N ASN A 81 -37.21 6.97 -6.63
CA ASN A 81 -37.21 5.51 -6.51
C ASN A 81 -36.02 4.85 -7.23
N ARG A 82 -35.53 5.41 -8.35
CA ARG A 82 -34.31 4.94 -9.02
C ARG A 82 -33.09 5.14 -8.14
N LYS A 83 -32.91 6.33 -7.57
CA LYS A 83 -31.81 6.60 -6.62
C LYS A 83 -31.88 5.66 -5.41
N LYS A 84 -33.06 5.53 -4.79
CA LYS A 84 -33.24 4.60 -3.66
C LYS A 84 -32.95 3.13 -4.01
N ARG A 85 -33.29 2.70 -5.23
CA ARG A 85 -32.95 1.35 -5.73
C ARG A 85 -31.45 1.19 -5.94
N LEU A 86 -30.78 2.20 -6.48
CA LEU A 86 -29.32 2.21 -6.63
C LEU A 86 -28.63 2.17 -5.26
N ASP A 87 -29.04 3.02 -4.31
CA ASP A 87 -28.48 3.06 -2.96
C ASP A 87 -28.65 1.70 -2.25
N ASN A 88 -29.83 1.07 -2.38
CA ASN A 88 -30.06 -0.27 -1.85
C ASN A 88 -29.18 -1.33 -2.52
N ALA A 89 -28.99 -1.26 -3.85
CA ALA A 89 -28.14 -2.19 -4.59
C ALA A 89 -26.65 -2.01 -4.23
N VAL A 90 -26.19 -0.78 -4.03
CA VAL A 90 -24.84 -0.47 -3.55
C VAL A 90 -24.65 -1.01 -2.14
N HIS A 91 -25.59 -0.73 -1.23
CA HIS A 91 -25.51 -1.19 0.15
C HIS A 91 -25.49 -2.73 0.23
N GLN A 92 -26.38 -3.41 -0.49
CA GLN A 92 -26.36 -4.87 -0.59
C GLN A 92 -25.06 -5.37 -1.23
N GLY A 93 -24.59 -4.74 -2.31
CA GLY A 93 -23.37 -5.15 -3.01
C GLY A 93 -22.13 -5.04 -2.13
N MET A 94 -22.01 -3.96 -1.36
CA MET A 94 -20.93 -3.76 -0.39
C MET A 94 -21.03 -4.72 0.80
N LEU A 95 -22.25 -5.01 1.27
CA LEU A 95 -22.47 -5.99 2.33
C LEU A 95 -22.05 -7.39 1.88
N GLU A 96 -22.46 -7.81 0.68
CA GLU A 96 -22.04 -9.08 0.10
C GLU A 96 -20.53 -9.13 -0.15
N PHE A 97 -19.92 -8.03 -0.60
CA PHE A 97 -18.47 -7.91 -0.73
C PHE A 97 -17.76 -8.14 0.62
N SER A 98 -18.24 -7.49 1.69
CA SER A 98 -17.68 -7.64 3.04
C SER A 98 -17.83 -9.06 3.62
N ARG A 99 -18.86 -9.79 3.19
CA ARG A 99 -19.12 -11.18 3.60
C ARG A 99 -18.28 -12.21 2.82
N GLY A 100 -17.55 -11.77 1.81
CA GLY A 100 -16.83 -12.66 0.88
C GLY A 100 -17.73 -13.31 -0.17
N ASN A 101 -18.97 -12.85 -0.32
CA ASN A 101 -19.88 -13.33 -1.36
C ASN A 101 -19.60 -12.59 -2.68
N TRP A 102 -18.54 -13.00 -3.36
CA TRP A 102 -17.98 -12.28 -4.51
C TRP A 102 -18.90 -12.22 -5.74
N GLN A 103 -19.61 -13.32 -6.05
CA GLN A 103 -20.49 -13.39 -7.23
C GLN A 103 -21.69 -12.41 -7.18
N PRO A 104 -22.46 -12.30 -6.07
CA PRO A 104 -23.51 -11.29 -5.96
C PRO A 104 -22.92 -9.88 -5.84
N ALA A 105 -21.78 -9.70 -5.15
CA ALA A 105 -21.10 -8.41 -5.05
C ALA A 105 -20.70 -7.87 -6.43
N LEU A 106 -20.02 -8.67 -7.25
CA LEU A 106 -19.62 -8.32 -8.62
C LEU A 106 -20.82 -7.88 -9.46
N ARG A 107 -21.92 -8.64 -9.43
CA ARG A 107 -23.15 -8.32 -10.19
C ARG A 107 -23.79 -7.01 -9.74
N GLN A 108 -23.95 -6.80 -8.43
CA GLN A 108 -24.62 -5.63 -7.89
C GLN A 108 -23.78 -4.36 -8.04
N LEU A 109 -22.47 -4.44 -7.79
CA LEU A 109 -21.54 -3.32 -7.88
C LEU A 109 -21.26 -2.91 -9.34
N SER A 110 -21.11 -3.87 -10.26
CA SER A 110 -21.00 -3.54 -11.70
C SER A 110 -22.28 -2.90 -12.25
N HIS A 111 -23.46 -3.33 -11.78
CA HIS A 111 -24.72 -2.67 -12.13
C HIS A 111 -24.79 -1.25 -11.54
N ALA A 112 -24.38 -1.09 -10.29
CA ALA A 112 -24.32 0.22 -9.63
C ALA A 112 -23.35 1.18 -10.34
N ALA A 113 -22.21 0.69 -10.81
CA ALA A 113 -21.24 1.45 -11.60
C ALA A 113 -21.82 2.01 -12.92
N LYS A 114 -22.77 1.30 -13.54
CA LYS A 114 -23.42 1.78 -14.78
C LYS A 114 -24.45 2.86 -14.54
N ALA A 115 -25.07 2.89 -13.37
CA ALA A 115 -26.17 3.79 -13.03
C ALA A 115 -25.75 4.99 -12.16
N SER A 116 -24.58 4.92 -11.52
CA SER A 116 -24.07 5.98 -10.64
C SER A 116 -23.37 7.10 -11.42
N GLU A 117 -23.54 8.33 -10.94
CA GLU A 117 -22.76 9.51 -11.38
C GLU A 117 -21.29 9.43 -10.91
N GLN A 118 -21.01 8.66 -9.85
CA GLN A 118 -19.68 8.41 -9.32
C GLN A 118 -19.39 6.90 -9.37
N PRO A 119 -18.89 6.37 -10.51
CA PRO A 119 -18.77 4.93 -10.71
C PRO A 119 -17.49 4.31 -10.12
N LEU A 120 -16.45 5.11 -9.80
CA LEU A 120 -15.13 4.61 -9.43
C LEU A 120 -15.13 3.61 -8.26
N PRO A 121 -15.73 3.91 -7.09
CA PRO A 121 -15.65 2.98 -5.96
C PRO A 121 -16.31 1.64 -6.28
N TYR A 122 -17.35 1.67 -7.10
CA TYR A 122 -18.10 0.49 -7.51
C TYR A 122 -17.33 -0.35 -8.54
N LEU A 123 -16.64 0.29 -9.49
CA LEU A 123 -15.77 -0.39 -10.45
C LEU A 123 -14.58 -1.05 -9.75
N LEU A 124 -13.92 -0.35 -8.82
CA LEU A 124 -12.78 -0.90 -8.08
C LEU A 124 -13.21 -2.07 -7.18
N ALA A 125 -14.33 -1.94 -6.48
CA ALA A 125 -14.86 -3.04 -5.65
C ALA A 125 -15.32 -4.23 -6.50
N ALA A 126 -15.95 -3.98 -7.66
CA ALA A 126 -16.31 -5.02 -8.62
C ALA A 126 -15.06 -5.73 -9.19
N ALA A 127 -14.00 -5.00 -9.55
CA ALA A 127 -12.75 -5.58 -10.03
C ALA A 127 -12.10 -6.48 -8.97
N ARG A 128 -12.04 -6.04 -7.70
CA ARG A 128 -11.56 -6.88 -6.58
C ARG A 128 -12.43 -8.14 -6.41
N ALA A 129 -13.74 -8.03 -6.53
CA ALA A 129 -14.64 -9.19 -6.44
C ALA A 129 -14.42 -10.18 -7.60
N ALA A 130 -14.21 -9.68 -8.83
CA ALA A 130 -13.88 -10.50 -10.00
C ALA A 130 -12.54 -11.24 -9.80
N GLU A 131 -11.54 -10.58 -9.21
CA GLU A 131 -10.25 -11.21 -8.90
C GLU A 131 -10.42 -12.38 -7.92
N LYS A 132 -11.22 -12.20 -6.86
CA LYS A 132 -11.52 -13.26 -5.90
C LYS A 132 -12.31 -14.43 -6.50
N LEU A 133 -12.99 -14.22 -7.61
CA LEU A 133 -13.67 -15.26 -8.40
C LEU A 133 -12.76 -15.91 -9.45
N GLN A 134 -11.46 -15.59 -9.46
CA GLN A 134 -10.49 -16.04 -10.46
C GLN A 134 -10.89 -15.64 -11.90
N GLN A 135 -11.46 -14.44 -12.06
CA GLN A 135 -11.84 -13.87 -13.35
C GLN A 135 -10.98 -12.64 -13.69
N PRO A 136 -9.68 -12.82 -13.95
CA PRO A 136 -8.75 -11.69 -14.15
C PRO A 136 -9.12 -10.82 -15.35
N ASP A 137 -9.58 -11.42 -16.45
CA ASP A 137 -10.02 -10.68 -17.64
C ASP A 137 -11.17 -9.71 -17.34
N THR A 138 -12.10 -10.12 -16.45
CA THR A 138 -13.22 -9.27 -16.04
C THR A 138 -12.75 -8.15 -15.12
N ALA A 139 -11.81 -8.43 -14.23
CA ALA A 139 -11.22 -7.41 -13.37
C ALA A 139 -10.48 -6.35 -14.20
N ASP A 140 -9.69 -6.78 -15.18
CA ASP A 140 -8.90 -5.88 -16.03
C ASP A 140 -9.81 -5.05 -16.96
N GLN A 141 -10.89 -5.63 -17.48
CA GLN A 141 -11.93 -4.88 -18.21
C GLN A 141 -12.58 -3.80 -17.35
N LEU A 142 -12.91 -4.10 -16.09
CA LEU A 142 -13.53 -3.13 -15.16
C LEU A 142 -12.56 -2.00 -14.79
N LEU A 143 -11.27 -2.30 -14.62
CA LEU A 143 -10.24 -1.30 -14.39
C LEU A 143 -10.01 -0.42 -15.64
N GLY A 144 -10.03 -1.03 -16.84
CA GLY A 144 -10.00 -0.29 -18.10
C GLY A 144 -11.21 0.64 -18.27
N GLU A 145 -12.41 0.18 -17.92
CA GLU A 145 -13.63 1.01 -17.90
C GLU A 145 -13.49 2.18 -16.91
N ALA A 146 -12.90 1.94 -15.73
CA ALA A 146 -12.66 2.98 -14.74
C ALA A 146 -11.70 4.06 -15.28
N ARG A 147 -10.58 3.66 -15.89
CA ARG A 147 -9.59 4.58 -16.47
C ARG A 147 -10.16 5.38 -17.64
N ALA A 148 -10.99 4.75 -18.49
CA ALA A 148 -11.62 5.43 -19.64
C ALA A 148 -12.67 6.46 -19.22
N ARG A 149 -13.44 6.20 -18.16
CA ARG A 149 -14.49 7.12 -17.68
C ARG A 149 -13.96 8.24 -16.80
N LEU A 150 -12.88 8.01 -16.07
CA LEU A 150 -12.38 8.91 -15.04
C LEU A 150 -10.85 9.05 -15.12
N PRO A 151 -10.33 9.70 -16.18
CA PRO A 151 -8.89 9.87 -16.36
C PRO A 151 -8.23 10.66 -15.22
N ASP A 152 -8.97 11.58 -14.58
CA ASP A 152 -8.46 12.39 -13.47
C ASP A 152 -8.17 11.59 -12.18
N ASN A 153 -8.70 10.35 -12.06
CA ASN A 153 -8.57 9.51 -10.87
C ASN A 153 -7.63 8.30 -11.09
N ASP A 154 -6.58 8.48 -11.89
CA ASP A 154 -5.68 7.39 -12.26
C ASP A 154 -5.02 6.71 -11.05
N LEU A 155 -4.67 7.46 -10.00
CA LEU A 155 -4.04 6.92 -8.79
C LEU A 155 -4.80 5.75 -8.15
N ALA A 156 -6.12 5.90 -7.96
CA ALA A 156 -6.93 4.86 -7.30
C ALA A 156 -7.05 3.60 -8.16
N VAL A 157 -7.09 3.78 -9.49
CA VAL A 157 -7.09 2.67 -10.45
C VAL A 157 -5.74 1.95 -10.43
N SER A 158 -4.62 2.70 -10.47
CA SER A 158 -3.26 2.16 -10.42
C SER A 158 -2.96 1.42 -9.12
N LEU A 159 -3.40 1.94 -7.97
CA LEU A 159 -3.28 1.24 -6.68
C LEU A 159 -4.08 -0.07 -6.67
N CYS A 160 -5.31 -0.06 -7.18
CA CYS A 160 -6.11 -1.27 -7.28
C CYS A 160 -5.48 -2.27 -8.24
N GLN A 161 -5.00 -1.82 -9.40
CA GLN A 161 -4.36 -2.66 -10.41
C GLN A 161 -3.11 -3.34 -9.84
N ALA A 162 -2.24 -2.58 -9.16
CA ALA A 162 -1.07 -3.14 -8.49
C ALA A 162 -1.45 -4.15 -7.40
N GLU A 163 -2.49 -3.86 -6.60
CA GLU A 163 -3.01 -4.80 -5.60
C GLU A 163 -3.42 -6.14 -6.24
N LEU A 164 -4.12 -6.11 -7.38
CA LEU A 164 -4.52 -7.32 -8.09
C LEU A 164 -3.30 -8.08 -8.64
N HIS A 165 -2.33 -7.39 -9.25
CA HIS A 165 -1.09 -8.02 -9.72
C HIS A 165 -0.32 -8.71 -8.59
N VAL A 166 -0.23 -8.09 -7.40
CA VAL A 166 0.38 -8.73 -6.22
C VAL A 166 -0.38 -10.01 -5.82
N GLN A 167 -1.71 -9.98 -5.84
CA GLN A 167 -2.53 -11.17 -5.53
C GLN A 167 -2.32 -12.30 -6.55
N ARG A 168 -2.00 -11.95 -7.80
CA ARG A 168 -1.66 -12.91 -8.87
C ARG A 168 -0.21 -13.42 -8.80
N GLY A 169 0.62 -12.91 -7.87
CA GLY A 169 2.06 -13.19 -7.82
C GLY A 169 2.89 -12.43 -8.86
N GLN A 170 2.28 -11.53 -9.62
CA GLN A 170 2.87 -10.68 -10.65
C GLN A 170 3.54 -9.45 -10.01
N LYS A 171 4.57 -9.68 -9.19
CA LYS A 171 5.19 -8.62 -8.40
C LYS A 171 5.90 -7.55 -9.25
N GLN A 172 6.41 -7.93 -10.42
CA GLN A 172 7.13 -7.01 -11.29
C GLN A 172 6.15 -6.06 -12.00
N GLU A 173 5.06 -6.60 -12.53
CA GLU A 173 4.00 -5.81 -13.14
C GLU A 173 3.34 -4.87 -12.13
N ALA A 174 3.15 -5.32 -10.89
CA ALA A 174 2.67 -4.46 -9.81
C ALA A 174 3.64 -3.30 -9.53
N GLN A 175 4.95 -3.57 -9.53
CA GLN A 175 5.96 -2.55 -9.34
C GLN A 175 5.93 -1.53 -10.48
N ASP A 176 5.89 -1.96 -11.74
CA ASP A 176 5.88 -1.09 -12.91
C ASP A 176 4.68 -0.13 -12.89
N VAL A 177 3.47 -0.66 -12.59
CA VAL A 177 2.24 0.14 -12.47
C VAL A 177 2.37 1.21 -11.39
N LEU A 178 2.94 0.88 -10.22
CA LEU A 178 3.13 1.85 -9.14
C LEU A 178 4.24 2.86 -9.45
N GLN A 179 5.32 2.45 -10.13
CA GLN A 179 6.38 3.36 -10.55
C GLN A 179 5.86 4.41 -11.54
N ASP A 180 5.02 4.00 -12.49
CA ASP A 180 4.37 4.90 -13.43
C ASP A 180 3.42 5.87 -12.72
N ALA A 181 2.60 5.37 -11.78
CA ALA A 181 1.75 6.22 -10.96
C ALA A 181 2.55 7.24 -10.11
N CYS A 182 3.73 6.85 -9.63
CA CYS A 182 4.60 7.70 -8.82
C CYS A 182 5.13 8.91 -9.58
N LYS A 183 5.28 8.83 -10.91
CA LYS A 183 5.70 9.97 -11.76
C LYS A 183 4.73 11.15 -11.71
N HIS A 184 3.44 10.86 -11.46
CA HIS A 184 2.37 11.86 -11.44
C HIS A 184 1.85 12.15 -10.03
N HIS A 185 2.00 11.20 -9.09
CA HIS A 185 1.39 11.26 -7.76
C HIS A 185 2.39 10.96 -6.61
N ALA A 186 3.61 11.49 -6.71
CA ALA A 186 4.68 11.29 -5.70
C ALA A 186 4.33 11.77 -4.28
N ASP A 187 3.29 12.59 -4.11
CA ASP A 187 2.89 13.12 -2.80
C ASP A 187 2.04 12.15 -1.98
N ASN A 188 1.51 11.06 -2.57
CA ASN A 188 0.60 10.16 -1.86
C ASN A 188 1.36 9.16 -0.97
N PRO A 189 1.15 9.17 0.38
CA PRO A 189 1.86 8.27 1.29
C PRO A 189 1.60 6.77 1.06
N GLU A 190 0.37 6.38 0.72
CA GLU A 190 0.01 4.97 0.51
C GLU A 190 0.70 4.42 -0.74
N LEU A 191 0.78 5.23 -1.81
CA LEU A 191 1.51 4.86 -3.02
C LEU A 191 2.99 4.60 -2.71
N LEU A 192 3.63 5.53 -2.01
CA LEU A 192 5.03 5.42 -1.62
C LEU A 192 5.28 4.18 -0.74
N LEU A 193 4.39 3.91 0.22
CA LEU A 193 4.51 2.75 1.10
C LEU A 193 4.40 1.42 0.32
N ARG A 194 3.42 1.31 -0.57
CA ARG A 194 3.20 0.11 -1.40
C ARG A 194 4.36 -0.12 -2.36
N LEU A 195 4.82 0.93 -3.03
CA LEU A 195 5.95 0.84 -3.96
C LEU A 195 7.23 0.48 -3.21
N HIS A 196 7.47 1.07 -2.04
CA HIS A 196 8.61 0.73 -1.18
C HIS A 196 8.62 -0.77 -0.80
N GLN A 197 7.47 -1.32 -0.39
CA GLN A 197 7.35 -2.74 -0.05
C GLN A 197 7.66 -3.64 -1.25
N LEU A 198 7.13 -3.31 -2.43
CA LEU A 198 7.39 -4.09 -3.64
C LEU A 198 8.86 -4.03 -4.09
N LEU A 199 9.49 -2.85 -4.00
CA LEU A 199 10.91 -2.69 -4.33
C LEU A 199 11.81 -3.52 -3.41
N LEU A 200 11.48 -3.58 -2.11
CA LEU A 200 12.19 -4.45 -1.17
C LEU A 200 12.00 -5.93 -1.48
N ASP A 201 10.77 -6.33 -1.76
CA ASP A 201 10.42 -7.72 -2.11
C ASP A 201 11.11 -8.20 -3.39
N ASN A 202 11.19 -7.33 -4.39
CA ASN A 202 11.83 -7.61 -5.68
C ASN A 202 13.36 -7.39 -5.66
N GLN A 203 13.90 -6.91 -4.54
CA GLN A 203 15.33 -6.53 -4.39
C GLN A 203 15.80 -5.52 -5.46
N ASP A 204 14.90 -4.66 -5.93
CA ASP A 204 15.24 -3.57 -6.84
C ASP A 204 15.81 -2.39 -6.04
N TRP A 205 17.09 -2.52 -5.72
CA TRP A 205 17.85 -1.51 -5.00
C TRP A 205 17.96 -0.19 -5.77
N GLY A 206 17.92 -0.24 -7.11
CA GLY A 206 18.02 0.93 -7.97
C GLY A 206 16.79 1.82 -7.85
N GLY A 207 15.61 1.23 -8.01
CA GLY A 207 14.33 1.91 -7.80
C GLY A 207 14.16 2.41 -6.37
N LEU A 208 14.60 1.63 -5.38
CA LEU A 208 14.51 2.02 -3.97
C LEU A 208 15.33 3.28 -3.66
N ILE A 209 16.56 3.37 -4.18
CA ILE A 209 17.40 4.57 -4.01
C ILE A 209 16.74 5.80 -4.65
N GLY A 210 16.11 5.64 -5.82
CA GLY A 210 15.36 6.71 -6.49
C GLY A 210 14.15 7.20 -5.70
N LEU A 211 13.51 6.31 -4.93
CA LEU A 211 12.31 6.60 -4.13
C LEU A 211 12.60 7.27 -2.78
N LEU A 212 13.82 7.15 -2.24
CA LEU A 212 14.20 7.68 -0.93
C LEU A 212 13.92 9.19 -0.74
N PRO A 213 14.20 10.08 -1.72
CA PRO A 213 13.90 11.51 -1.56
C PRO A 213 12.42 11.78 -1.37
N ASP A 214 11.55 11.04 -2.06
CA ASP A 214 10.11 11.24 -2.01
C ASP A 214 9.52 10.63 -0.73
N LEU A 215 10.03 9.49 -0.26
CA LEU A 215 9.72 8.94 1.06
C LEU A 215 10.07 9.92 2.20
N ARG A 216 11.23 10.59 2.09
CA ARG A 216 11.67 11.58 3.08
C ARG A 216 10.78 12.83 3.07
N LYS A 217 10.37 13.31 1.89
CA LYS A 217 9.41 14.44 1.77
C LYS A 217 8.04 14.10 2.35
N GLY A 218 7.52 12.91 2.02
CA GLY A 218 6.21 12.45 2.47
C GLY A 218 6.13 12.10 3.96
N ARG A 219 7.27 11.99 4.66
CA ARG A 219 7.38 11.60 6.07
C ARG A 219 6.60 10.32 6.40
N VAL A 220 6.56 9.40 5.44
CA VAL A 220 5.80 8.13 5.53
C VAL A 220 6.46 7.16 6.50
N VAL A 221 7.79 7.24 6.59
CA VAL A 221 8.65 6.36 7.39
C VAL A 221 9.48 7.22 8.34
N PRO A 222 9.73 6.79 9.59
CA PRO A 222 10.61 7.51 10.51
C PRO A 222 12.01 7.74 9.92
N GLU A 223 12.64 8.88 10.21
CA GLU A 223 13.95 9.22 9.62
C GLU A 223 15.05 8.21 9.98
N ALA A 224 14.98 7.63 11.19
CA ALA A 224 15.91 6.57 11.61
C ALA A 224 15.80 5.34 10.70
N ASP A 225 14.57 4.88 10.45
CA ASP A 225 14.30 3.73 9.58
C ASP A 225 14.65 4.04 8.11
N LEU A 226 14.40 5.27 7.65
CA LEU A 226 14.83 5.72 6.31
C LEU A 226 16.34 5.71 6.14
N SER A 227 17.10 6.14 7.16
CA SER A 227 18.56 6.12 7.10
C SER A 227 19.11 4.69 7.04
N ALA A 228 18.54 3.77 7.82
CA ALA A 228 18.88 2.35 7.79
C ALA A 228 18.50 1.71 6.44
N LEU A 229 17.34 2.08 5.89
CA LEU A 229 16.88 1.65 4.58
C LEU A 229 17.80 2.14 3.46
N GLU A 230 18.22 3.41 3.50
CA GLU A 230 19.16 4.00 2.56
C GLU A 230 20.48 3.23 2.56
N GLN A 231 21.05 2.98 3.73
CA GLN A 231 22.26 2.16 3.87
C GLN A 231 22.09 0.76 3.26
N ARG A 232 20.97 0.09 3.58
CA ARG A 232 20.67 -1.25 3.05
C ARG A 232 20.52 -1.26 1.53
N ALA A 233 19.86 -0.24 0.98
CA ALA A 233 19.64 -0.12 -0.45
C ALA A 233 20.96 0.04 -1.21
N TRP A 234 21.84 0.92 -0.73
CA TRP A 234 23.15 1.09 -1.33
C TRP A 234 24.04 -0.16 -1.20
N GLN A 235 24.02 -0.84 -0.06
CA GLN A 235 24.74 -2.10 0.13
C GLN A 235 24.27 -3.18 -0.86
N GLY A 236 22.96 -3.37 -1.00
CA GLY A 236 22.40 -4.32 -1.97
C GLY A 236 22.76 -3.96 -3.41
N ARG A 237 22.73 -2.66 -3.76
CA ARG A 237 23.13 -2.19 -5.09
C ARG A 237 24.60 -2.47 -5.39
N LEU A 238 25.49 -2.25 -4.42
CA LEU A 238 26.91 -2.57 -4.55
C LEU A 238 27.14 -4.07 -4.77
N GLN A 239 26.43 -4.92 -4.01
CA GLN A 239 26.53 -6.37 -4.14
C GLN A 239 25.96 -6.91 -5.47
N SER A 240 25.01 -6.20 -6.08
CA SER A 240 24.44 -6.58 -7.37
C SER A 240 25.36 -6.31 -8.58
N ALA A 241 26.44 -5.54 -8.40
CA ALA A 241 27.33 -5.14 -9.49
C ALA A 241 28.23 -6.31 -9.95
N THR A 242 28.11 -6.72 -11.21
CA THR A 242 28.88 -7.85 -11.77
C THR A 242 30.18 -7.44 -12.47
N ARG A 243 30.37 -6.14 -12.71
CA ARG A 243 31.54 -5.57 -13.41
C ARG A 243 32.17 -4.47 -12.58
N LEU A 244 33.49 -4.32 -12.68
CA LEU A 244 34.24 -3.27 -11.98
C LEU A 244 33.76 -1.87 -12.35
N ASP A 245 33.56 -1.60 -13.64
CA ASP A 245 33.13 -0.28 -14.13
C ASP A 245 31.79 0.14 -13.50
N ASP A 246 30.86 -0.81 -13.35
CA ASP A 246 29.54 -0.56 -12.79
C ASP A 246 29.61 -0.38 -11.27
N LEU A 247 30.42 -1.19 -10.59
CA LEU A 247 30.69 -1.05 -9.17
C LEU A 247 31.31 0.32 -8.84
N GLN A 248 32.30 0.77 -9.62
CA GLN A 248 32.91 2.09 -9.47
C GLN A 248 31.94 3.23 -9.77
N LYS A 249 31.08 3.10 -10.78
CA LYS A 249 29.99 4.08 -11.04
C LYS A 249 29.00 4.17 -9.86
N ILE A 250 28.61 3.04 -9.30
CA ILE A 250 27.71 3.01 -8.14
C ILE A 250 28.39 3.68 -6.94
N TRP A 251 29.65 3.36 -6.67
CA TRP A 251 30.43 3.98 -5.60
C TRP A 251 30.55 5.50 -5.76
N ASN A 252 30.82 5.98 -6.98
CA ASN A 252 30.98 7.40 -7.26
C ASN A 252 29.65 8.18 -7.22
N THR A 253 28.51 7.55 -7.49
CA THR A 253 27.18 8.18 -7.39
C THR A 253 26.63 8.17 -5.96
N MET A 254 27.20 7.37 -5.07
CA MET A 254 26.76 7.25 -3.68
C MET A 254 27.04 8.54 -2.87
N PRO A 255 26.10 8.98 -2.01
CA PRO A 255 26.29 10.15 -1.15
C PRO A 255 27.54 10.09 -0.28
N ALA A 256 28.19 11.25 -0.10
CA ALA A 256 29.44 11.38 0.66
C ALA A 256 29.33 10.93 2.13
N SER A 257 28.15 11.05 2.73
CA SER A 257 27.86 10.57 4.09
C SER A 257 28.03 9.05 4.21
N LEU A 258 27.69 8.29 3.16
CA LEU A 258 27.71 6.83 3.19
C LEU A 258 29.12 6.25 3.05
N HIS A 259 30.07 7.01 2.49
CA HIS A 259 31.49 6.62 2.40
C HIS A 259 32.18 6.53 3.76
N ARG A 260 31.58 7.07 4.83
CA ARG A 260 32.10 6.97 6.20
C ARG A 260 31.51 5.79 6.98
N HIS A 261 30.44 5.17 6.48
CA HIS A 261 29.82 4.05 7.18
C HIS A 261 30.57 2.76 6.89
N ALA A 262 31.12 2.15 7.95
CA ALA A 262 31.89 0.91 7.86
C ALA A 262 31.19 -0.19 7.06
N ARG A 263 29.89 -0.43 7.31
CA ARG A 263 29.11 -1.46 6.58
C ARG A 263 29.05 -1.24 5.07
N THR A 264 28.98 0.01 4.63
CA THR A 264 28.91 0.35 3.20
C THR A 264 30.27 0.20 2.53
N VAL A 265 31.34 0.65 3.22
CA VAL A 265 32.73 0.41 2.78
C VAL A 265 32.99 -1.10 2.67
N LEU A 266 32.57 -1.89 3.66
CA LEU A 266 32.70 -3.34 3.64
C LEU A 266 31.97 -3.98 2.45
N ALA A 267 30.75 -3.55 2.14
CA ALA A 267 30.00 -4.08 0.99
C ALA A 267 30.71 -3.80 -0.35
N TYR A 268 31.33 -2.61 -0.49
CA TYR A 268 32.14 -2.28 -1.66
C TYR A 268 33.43 -3.10 -1.72
N CYS A 269 34.18 -3.18 -0.62
CA CYS A 269 35.40 -3.97 -0.53
C CYS A 269 35.14 -5.46 -0.76
N SER A 270 34.04 -6.02 -0.22
CA SER A 270 33.68 -7.41 -0.45
C SER A 270 33.42 -7.65 -1.94
N GLN A 271 32.70 -6.74 -2.61
CA GLN A 271 32.43 -6.89 -4.03
C GLN A 271 33.71 -6.74 -4.87
N LEU A 272 34.61 -5.81 -4.54
CA LEU A 272 35.91 -5.69 -5.18
C LEU A 272 36.72 -6.99 -5.07
N ILE A 273 36.74 -7.62 -3.90
CA ILE A 273 37.41 -8.91 -3.68
C ILE A 273 36.77 -10.00 -4.54
N THR A 274 35.43 -10.08 -4.59
CA THR A 274 34.69 -11.03 -5.44
C THR A 274 35.00 -10.85 -6.93
N LEU A 275 35.19 -9.60 -7.38
CA LEU A 275 35.57 -9.27 -8.75
C LEU A 275 37.07 -9.44 -9.05
N GLY A 276 37.88 -9.86 -8.06
CA GLY A 276 39.32 -10.11 -8.23
C GLY A 276 40.23 -8.90 -7.97
N HIS A 277 39.66 -7.78 -7.50
CA HIS A 277 40.37 -6.51 -7.25
C HIS A 277 40.71 -6.33 -5.76
N ALA A 278 41.26 -7.36 -5.13
CA ALA A 278 41.58 -7.35 -3.69
C ALA A 278 42.61 -6.26 -3.30
N GLY A 279 43.51 -5.88 -4.20
CA GLY A 279 44.49 -4.80 -3.96
C GLY A 279 43.85 -3.41 -3.83
N GLU A 280 42.83 -3.12 -4.64
CA GLU A 280 42.06 -1.86 -4.52
C GLU A 280 41.27 -1.84 -3.20
N ALA A 281 40.70 -2.98 -2.81
CA ALA A 281 40.01 -3.12 -1.52
C ALA A 281 40.97 -2.91 -0.33
N GLU A 282 42.19 -3.46 -0.37
CA GLU A 282 43.21 -3.25 0.67
C GLU A 282 43.58 -1.78 0.80
N GLY A 283 43.81 -1.09 -0.32
CA GLY A 283 44.16 0.32 -0.35
C GLY A 283 43.07 1.20 0.29
N LEU A 284 41.80 0.93 -0.06
CA LEU A 284 40.67 1.66 0.51
C LEU A 284 40.49 1.39 2.02
N LEU A 285 40.57 0.13 2.45
CA LEU A 285 40.46 -0.23 3.88
C LEU A 285 41.58 0.43 4.69
N ARG A 286 42.81 0.43 4.16
CA ARG A 286 43.94 1.11 4.78
C ARG A 286 43.71 2.62 4.94
N GLN A 287 43.15 3.27 3.92
CA GLN A 287 42.84 4.70 3.97
C GLN A 287 41.76 5.02 5.00
N GLN A 288 40.73 4.18 5.11
CA GLN A 288 39.64 4.37 6.07
C GLN A 288 40.10 4.12 7.51
N LEU A 289 40.85 3.03 7.75
CA LEU A 289 41.42 2.70 9.06
C LEU A 289 42.43 3.73 9.56
N ALA A 290 43.09 4.47 8.66
CA ALA A 290 43.95 5.58 9.03
C ALA A 290 43.19 6.82 9.54
N GLN A 291 41.92 6.98 9.16
CA GLN A 291 41.07 8.09 9.63
C GLN A 291 40.34 7.71 10.93
N GLU A 292 39.68 6.56 10.93
CA GLU A 292 38.94 6.04 12.07
C GLU A 292 39.13 4.53 12.17
N VAL A 293 39.62 4.07 13.32
CA VAL A 293 39.83 2.64 13.57
C VAL A 293 38.50 1.98 13.92
N ASP A 294 37.84 1.47 12.88
CA ASP A 294 36.70 0.58 12.99
C ASP A 294 37.15 -0.89 12.97
N VAL A 295 36.61 -1.67 13.92
CA VAL A 295 37.02 -3.05 14.14
C VAL A 295 36.55 -3.98 13.01
N GLN A 296 35.38 -3.71 12.41
CA GLN A 296 34.87 -4.51 11.29
C GLN A 296 35.72 -4.28 10.04
N LEU A 297 36.14 -3.03 9.79
CA LEU A 297 37.09 -2.72 8.71
C LEU A 297 38.45 -3.41 8.93
N LEU A 298 38.94 -3.44 10.17
CA LEU A 298 40.19 -4.12 10.51
C LEU A 298 40.10 -5.63 10.28
N GLN A 299 38.98 -6.25 10.62
CA GLN A 299 38.73 -7.66 10.35
C GLN A 299 38.70 -7.98 8.85
N ALA A 300 38.09 -7.12 8.04
CA ALA A 300 38.10 -7.28 6.58
C ALA A 300 39.51 -7.08 6.01
N TYR A 301 40.25 -6.11 6.53
CA TYR A 301 41.64 -5.86 6.15
C TYR A 301 42.53 -7.09 6.43
N ALA A 302 42.37 -7.72 7.59
CA ALA A 302 43.11 -8.92 7.97
C ALA A 302 42.74 -10.19 7.18
N GLN A 303 41.61 -10.17 6.45
CA GLN A 303 41.19 -11.27 5.59
C GLN A 303 41.88 -11.24 4.21
N ILE A 304 42.25 -10.06 3.75
CA ILE A 304 42.89 -9.90 2.44
C ILE A 304 44.33 -10.42 2.51
N PRO A 305 44.79 -11.21 1.51
CA PRO A 305 46.21 -11.54 1.37
C PRO A 305 47.02 -10.29 1.04
N HIS A 306 47.97 -9.94 1.90
CA HIS A 306 48.82 -8.75 1.70
C HIS A 306 50.05 -9.07 0.87
N ALA A 307 50.43 -8.16 -0.04
CA ALA A 307 51.66 -8.28 -0.82
C ALA A 307 52.92 -8.18 0.06
N ASP A 308 52.85 -7.33 1.10
CA ASP A 308 53.85 -7.24 2.18
C ASP A 308 53.17 -7.50 3.53
N PRO A 309 53.13 -8.77 3.98
CA PRO A 309 52.52 -9.14 5.25
C PRO A 309 53.18 -8.52 6.48
N ALA A 310 54.49 -8.26 6.43
CA ALA A 310 55.21 -7.67 7.57
C ALA A 310 54.79 -6.21 7.78
N ALA A 311 54.76 -5.43 6.70
CA ALA A 311 54.27 -4.05 6.77
C ALA A 311 52.78 -3.97 7.12
N ALA A 312 51.97 -4.95 6.69
CA ALA A 312 50.55 -5.04 7.06
C ALA A 312 50.37 -5.32 8.56
N LEU A 313 51.19 -6.22 9.14
CA LEU A 313 51.20 -6.47 10.57
C LEU A 313 51.59 -5.22 11.36
N GLU A 314 52.66 -4.52 10.99
CA GLU A 314 53.09 -3.31 11.70
C GLU A 314 51.99 -2.23 11.72
N ARG A 315 51.30 -2.04 10.59
CA ARG A 315 50.11 -1.16 10.51
C ARG A 315 48.98 -1.63 11.41
N GLY A 316 48.67 -2.93 11.39
CA GLY A 316 47.67 -3.55 12.26
C GLY A 316 47.96 -3.35 13.74
N GLU A 317 49.21 -3.58 14.17
CA GLU A 317 49.67 -3.33 15.54
C GLU A 317 49.57 -1.83 15.90
N GLY A 318 49.84 -0.95 14.94
CA GLY A 318 49.62 0.49 15.09
C GLY A 318 48.17 0.86 15.36
N TRP A 319 47.22 0.33 14.59
CA TRP A 319 45.79 0.55 14.78
C TRP A 319 45.25 -0.08 16.06
N LEU A 320 45.77 -1.26 16.44
CA LEU A 320 45.39 -1.95 17.66
C LEU A 320 45.64 -1.14 18.92
N ARG A 321 46.65 -0.25 18.94
CA ARG A 321 46.91 0.63 20.10
C ARG A 321 45.70 1.50 20.46
N GLN A 322 44.84 1.85 19.50
CA GLN A 322 43.62 2.61 19.74
C GLN A 322 42.45 1.75 20.25
N LYS A 323 42.52 0.43 20.05
CA LYS A 323 41.50 -0.58 20.39
C LYS A 323 42.12 -1.77 21.14
N ALA A 324 43.02 -1.48 22.09
CA ALA A 324 43.92 -2.50 22.65
C ALA A 324 43.22 -3.64 23.39
N ASP A 325 42.05 -3.37 23.99
CA ASP A 325 41.24 -4.37 24.71
C ASP A 325 40.13 -5.00 23.85
N ASP A 326 39.97 -4.61 22.59
CA ASP A 326 38.93 -5.17 21.73
C ASP A 326 39.32 -6.57 21.23
N ALA A 327 38.53 -7.58 21.60
CA ALA A 327 38.78 -8.98 21.27
C ALA A 327 38.82 -9.25 19.76
N LEU A 328 37.99 -8.54 18.99
CA LEU A 328 37.89 -8.72 17.53
C LEU A 328 39.04 -8.00 16.81
N ALA A 329 39.51 -6.88 17.36
CA ALA A 329 40.72 -6.21 16.87
C ALA A 329 41.98 -7.06 17.13
N LEU A 330 42.12 -7.62 18.33
CA LEU A 330 43.20 -8.56 18.68
C LEU A 330 43.22 -9.77 17.74
N PHE A 331 42.04 -10.34 17.47
CA PHE A 331 41.89 -11.45 16.52
C PHE A 331 42.32 -11.07 15.10
N ALA A 332 41.95 -9.89 14.62
CA ALA A 332 42.33 -9.40 13.30
C ALA A 332 43.86 -9.21 13.18
N VAL A 333 44.51 -8.65 14.19
CA VAL A 333 45.98 -8.52 14.20
C VAL A 333 46.67 -9.87 14.32
N GLY A 334 46.11 -10.81 15.08
CA GLY A 334 46.56 -12.21 15.11
C GLY A 334 46.58 -12.84 13.71
N ARG A 335 45.54 -12.62 12.91
CA ARG A 335 45.50 -13.07 11.51
C ARG A 335 46.56 -12.43 10.63
N LEU A 336 46.82 -11.13 10.80
CA LEU A 336 47.92 -10.46 10.10
C LEU A 336 49.28 -11.07 10.50
N ALA A 337 49.45 -11.42 11.79
CA ALA A 337 50.67 -12.07 12.27
C ALA A 337 50.87 -13.47 11.70
N ILE A 338 49.78 -14.23 11.47
CA ILE A 338 49.81 -15.49 10.72
C ILE A 338 50.32 -15.26 9.29
N GLN A 339 49.76 -14.27 8.58
CA GLN A 339 50.20 -13.96 7.21
C GLN A 339 51.68 -13.56 7.17
N ALA A 340 52.15 -12.81 8.17
CA ALA A 340 53.55 -12.42 8.34
C ALA A 340 54.47 -13.54 8.86
N ARG A 341 53.93 -14.75 9.08
CA ARG A 341 54.63 -15.90 9.66
C ARG A 341 55.25 -15.64 11.05
N GLN A 342 54.70 -14.69 11.79
CA GLN A 342 55.09 -14.40 13.18
C GLN A 342 54.21 -15.20 14.15
N TRP A 343 54.39 -16.53 14.16
CA TRP A 343 53.51 -17.46 14.86
C TRP A 343 53.44 -17.24 16.37
N GLY A 344 54.56 -16.85 17.00
CA GLY A 344 54.59 -16.51 18.42
C GLY A 344 53.66 -15.34 18.75
N LYS A 345 53.77 -14.24 18.00
CA LYS A 345 52.87 -13.09 18.16
C LYS A 345 51.42 -13.45 17.85
N ALA A 346 51.18 -14.22 16.80
CA ALA A 346 49.84 -14.65 16.43
C ALA A 346 49.17 -15.44 17.57
N ARG A 347 49.92 -16.35 18.22
CA ARG A 347 49.44 -17.10 19.39
C ARG A 347 49.07 -16.16 20.52
N ASP A 348 49.94 -15.22 20.86
CA ASP A 348 49.73 -14.31 21.98
C ASP A 348 48.50 -13.39 21.72
N TYR A 349 48.32 -12.89 20.49
CA TYR A 349 47.13 -12.11 20.11
C TYR A 349 45.85 -12.95 20.13
N TYR A 350 45.88 -14.19 19.66
CA TYR A 350 44.71 -15.08 19.70
C TYR A 350 44.35 -15.49 21.12
N GLN A 351 45.33 -15.75 22.00
CA GLN A 351 45.10 -16.01 23.42
C GLN A 351 44.46 -14.79 24.10
N ALA A 352 45.01 -13.60 23.86
CA ALA A 352 44.43 -12.36 24.38
C ALA A 352 42.99 -12.17 23.88
N SER A 353 42.72 -12.35 22.59
CA SER A 353 41.35 -12.30 22.03
C SER A 353 40.42 -13.31 22.71
N LEU A 354 40.87 -14.56 22.90
CA LEU A 354 40.11 -15.63 23.51
C LEU A 354 39.76 -15.34 24.98
N GLU A 355 40.68 -14.76 25.74
CA GLU A 355 40.46 -14.36 27.13
C GLU A 355 39.36 -13.29 27.26
N ARG A 356 39.21 -12.40 26.24
CA ARG A 356 38.21 -11.33 26.27
C ARG A 356 36.87 -11.79 25.71
N MET A 357 36.89 -12.52 24.60
CA MET A 357 35.68 -13.04 23.96
C MET A 357 35.94 -14.46 23.44
N PRO A 358 35.56 -15.49 24.22
CA PRO A 358 35.64 -16.87 23.76
C PRO A 358 34.67 -17.08 22.60
N THR A 359 35.20 -17.28 21.40
CA THR A 359 34.39 -17.63 20.22
C THR A 359 34.92 -18.92 19.61
N PRO A 360 34.04 -19.77 19.06
CA PRO A 360 34.47 -21.00 18.41
C PRO A 360 35.48 -20.77 17.28
N GLN A 361 35.35 -19.65 16.57
CA GLN A 361 36.26 -19.26 15.50
C GLN A 361 37.69 -19.02 16.02
N VAL A 362 37.84 -18.30 17.14
CA VAL A 362 39.15 -18.05 17.76
C VAL A 362 39.78 -19.36 18.25
N TYR A 363 38.99 -20.25 18.88
CA TYR A 363 39.46 -21.60 19.27
C TYR A 363 39.99 -22.39 18.06
N ALA A 364 39.24 -22.41 16.96
CA ALA A 364 39.63 -23.16 15.76
C ALA A 364 40.87 -22.58 15.07
N GLU A 365 41.04 -21.25 15.03
CA GLU A 365 42.25 -20.62 14.47
C GLU A 365 43.47 -20.80 15.38
N LEU A 366 43.32 -20.63 16.69
CA LEU A 366 44.41 -20.87 17.63
C LEU A 366 44.86 -22.33 17.64
N ALA A 367 43.92 -23.28 17.60
CA ALA A 367 44.26 -24.69 17.51
C ALA A 367 44.98 -25.04 16.21
N ARG A 368 44.53 -24.49 15.06
CA ARG A 368 45.24 -24.65 13.78
C ARG A 368 46.67 -24.13 13.85
N LEU A 369 46.88 -22.97 14.47
CA LEU A 369 48.20 -22.40 14.70
C LEU A 369 49.08 -23.32 15.57
N LEU A 370 48.56 -23.78 16.71
CA LEU A 370 49.31 -24.66 17.61
C LEU A 370 49.67 -26.00 16.96
N ASN A 371 48.76 -26.58 16.18
CA ASN A 371 49.04 -27.78 15.39
C ASN A 371 50.17 -27.54 14.36
N GLN A 372 50.18 -26.37 13.69
CA GLN A 372 51.28 -26.00 12.78
C GLN A 372 52.62 -25.81 13.52
N MET A 373 52.57 -25.38 14.79
CA MET A 373 53.74 -25.26 15.66
C MET A 373 54.17 -26.59 16.31
N GLY A 374 53.42 -27.69 16.09
CA GLY A 374 53.70 -29.02 16.63
C GLY A 374 53.09 -29.34 18.00
N ASP A 375 52.30 -28.43 18.59
CA ASP A 375 51.58 -28.66 19.85
C ASP A 375 50.17 -29.22 19.60
N TYR A 376 50.14 -30.49 19.20
CA TYR A 376 48.90 -31.20 18.84
C TYR A 376 47.98 -31.45 20.03
N LYS A 377 48.54 -31.58 21.25
CA LYS A 377 47.76 -31.88 22.44
C LYS A 377 46.90 -30.68 22.83
N THR A 378 47.54 -29.52 23.00
CA THR A 378 46.83 -28.28 23.33
C THR A 378 45.88 -27.88 22.20
N GLY A 379 46.30 -28.05 20.94
CA GLY A 379 45.44 -27.81 19.77
C GLY A 379 44.16 -28.68 19.78
N GLY A 380 44.29 -29.97 20.10
CA GLY A 380 43.14 -30.88 20.22
C GLY A 380 42.17 -30.50 21.34
N GLU A 381 42.70 -30.12 22.51
CA GLU A 381 41.89 -29.69 23.67
C GLU A 381 41.10 -28.40 23.37
N LEU A 382 41.72 -27.45 22.67
CA LEU A 382 41.07 -26.21 22.25
C LEU A 382 39.97 -26.45 21.21
N LEU A 383 40.19 -27.35 20.24
CA LEU A 383 39.15 -27.74 19.27
C LEU A 383 37.96 -28.38 19.96
N ALA A 384 38.18 -29.33 20.86
CA ALA A 384 37.11 -29.98 21.62
C ALA A 384 36.30 -28.96 22.44
N THR A 385 36.97 -27.96 22.99
CA THR A 385 36.32 -26.88 23.74
C THR A 385 35.52 -25.94 22.82
N GLY A 386 36.07 -25.56 21.67
CA GLY A 386 35.36 -24.78 20.66
C GLY A 386 34.10 -25.47 20.12
N ILE A 387 34.15 -26.79 19.90
CA ILE A 387 33.00 -27.59 19.46
C ILE A 387 31.89 -27.61 20.52
N ARG A 388 32.24 -27.85 21.80
CA ARG A 388 31.27 -27.81 22.91
C ARG A 388 30.58 -26.46 23.01
N LEU A 389 31.32 -25.36 22.78
CA LEU A 389 30.76 -24.01 22.78
C LEU A 389 29.76 -23.81 21.63
N LEU A 390 30.06 -24.30 20.42
CA LEU A 390 29.12 -24.28 19.28
C LEU A 390 27.84 -25.06 19.55
N GLU A 391 27.95 -26.25 20.17
CA GLU A 391 26.80 -27.08 20.51
C GLU A 391 25.88 -26.38 21.52
N GLN A 392 26.45 -25.70 22.51
CA GLN A 392 25.68 -24.92 23.48
C GLN A 392 24.95 -23.74 22.84
N GLN A 393 25.61 -23.01 21.92
CA GLN A 393 25.00 -21.90 21.19
C GLN A 393 23.83 -22.37 20.31
N ASN A 394 24.03 -23.46 19.55
CA ASN A 394 22.98 -24.03 18.69
C ASN A 394 21.82 -24.64 19.48
N GLY A 395 22.05 -25.10 20.72
CA GLY A 395 21.01 -25.61 21.61
C GLY A 395 20.11 -24.51 22.17
N GLN A 396 20.65 -23.30 22.37
CA GLN A 396 19.91 -22.14 22.86
C GLN A 396 19.04 -21.48 21.77
N ASP A 397 19.47 -21.50 20.51
CA ASP A 397 18.67 -20.96 19.39
C ASP A 397 17.49 -21.87 18.98
N ARG A 398 17.43 -23.10 19.51
CA ARG A 398 16.37 -24.09 19.22
C ARG A 398 15.32 -24.22 20.31
N ALA A 399 15.53 -23.60 21.48
CA ALA A 399 14.60 -23.57 22.61
C ALA A 399 13.89 -22.22 22.65
#